data_AF-A0A941VP64-F1
#
_entry.id   AF-A0A941VP64-F1
#
_cell.length_a   1.000
_cell.length_b   1.000
_cell.length_c   1.000
_cell.angle_alpha   90.00
_cell.angle_beta   90.00
_cell.angle_gamma   90.00
#
_symmetry.space_group_name_H-M   'P 1'
#
loop_
_entity.id
_entity.type
_entity.pdbx_description
1 polymer ?
#
loop_
_entity_poly.entity_id
_entity_poly.type
_entity_poly.pdbx_seq_one_letter_code
_entity_poly.pdbx_strand_id
1 'polypeptide(L)'
;MPSKKPPRNAGRRRAPRPKKATRPLFRALVAVALLAAVVGGVVWGLRWRSGTETRPALADRKKAIPRELAPAAKPPVAEKKAESEPAAPKPPGRAAGTEKPVAATPPLYEVFPEKPSSPKAPAAESDALQAALPPSPPEPPPLKKPPRVAIIIDDLGYDRQLAEKLIDLNAPFTVAVLPHSPHQEAIARRAHDRGLEVMLHLPMEPMEYPEINPGPGALLVSMGPDELLRVLEENLKAVPHIKGVNNHMGSRLTANSEPMYQVFSALKRHGLYFVDSRTTDESVCRPSARL
;
A
#
# COMPACT_ATOMS: atom_id res chain seq x y z
N MET A 1 -91.56 -38.03 31.69
CA MET A 1 -90.93 -38.70 32.86
C MET A 1 -91.06 -40.20 32.68
N PRO A 2 -90.13 -41.10 33.09
CA PRO A 2 -88.78 -40.96 33.67
C PRO A 2 -87.67 -41.54 32.72
N SER A 3 -86.46 -40.99 32.66
CA SER A 3 -85.26 -41.32 33.46
C SER A 3 -84.83 -42.79 33.45
N LYS A 4 -83.69 -43.10 32.80
CA LYS A 4 -82.64 -43.98 33.33
C LYS A 4 -81.26 -43.65 32.72
N LYS A 5 -80.29 -43.46 33.63
CA LYS A 5 -78.89 -43.05 33.46
C LYS A 5 -78.01 -44.09 32.70
N PRO A 6 -76.82 -43.69 32.22
CA PRO A 6 -75.98 -44.50 31.31
C PRO A 6 -75.04 -45.46 32.07
N PRO A 7 -74.51 -46.52 31.41
CA PRO A 7 -73.44 -47.30 32.00
C PRO A 7 -72.05 -46.70 31.73
N ARG A 8 -71.35 -46.54 32.85
CA ARG A 8 -69.91 -46.43 33.13
C ARG A 8 -68.92 -46.83 32.02
N ASN A 9 -68.14 -45.82 31.62
CA ASN A 9 -66.67 -45.75 31.50
C ASN A 9 -65.90 -47.10 31.41
N ALA A 10 -65.53 -47.50 30.19
CA ALA A 10 -64.49 -48.49 29.93
C ALA A 10 -63.14 -47.78 29.70
N GLY A 11 -62.12 -48.20 30.44
CA GLY A 11 -60.84 -47.51 30.56
C GLY A 11 -60.09 -47.29 29.25
N ARG A 12 -59.60 -46.06 29.07
CA ARG A 12 -58.56 -45.73 28.09
C ARG A 12 -57.29 -46.53 28.41
N ARG A 13 -56.98 -47.52 27.59
CA ARG A 13 -55.66 -48.17 27.55
C ARG A 13 -54.64 -47.12 27.09
N ARG A 14 -53.66 -46.81 27.96
CA ARG A 14 -52.49 -45.99 27.59
C ARG A 14 -51.60 -46.82 26.65
N ALA A 15 -51.29 -46.27 25.48
CA ALA A 15 -50.25 -46.81 24.59
C ALA A 15 -48.87 -46.74 25.27
N PRO A 16 -47.98 -47.72 25.04
CA PRO A 16 -46.63 -47.69 25.62
C PRO A 16 -45.79 -46.62 24.92
N ARG A 17 -45.04 -45.83 25.69
CA ARG A 17 -44.02 -44.90 25.17
C ARG A 17 -42.90 -45.70 24.49
N PRO A 18 -42.38 -45.27 23.33
CA PRO A 18 -41.25 -45.95 22.71
C PRO A 18 -40.00 -45.74 23.57
N LYS A 19 -39.33 -46.83 23.94
CA LYS A 19 -38.00 -46.80 24.55
C LYS A 19 -37.02 -46.23 23.52
N LYS A 20 -36.22 -45.22 23.90
CA LYS A 20 -35.12 -44.71 23.06
C LYS A 20 -34.14 -45.87 22.81
N ALA A 21 -34.18 -46.43 21.61
CA ALA A 21 -33.13 -47.31 21.11
C ALA A 21 -31.86 -46.47 20.99
N THR A 22 -30.94 -46.63 21.94
CA THR A 22 -29.55 -46.25 21.73
C THR A 22 -29.08 -47.03 20.51
N ARG A 23 -28.59 -46.32 19.47
CA ARG A 23 -28.08 -46.92 18.24
C ARG A 23 -26.55 -47.07 18.37
N PRO A 24 -26.02 -48.14 18.99
CA PRO A 24 -24.58 -48.34 19.15
C PRO A 24 -23.88 -48.40 17.78
N LEU A 25 -24.55 -48.92 16.75
CA LEU A 25 -24.06 -48.96 15.38
C LEU A 25 -23.80 -47.56 14.77
N PHE A 26 -24.61 -46.56 15.08
CA PHE A 26 -24.39 -45.20 14.55
C PHE A 26 -23.19 -44.54 15.22
N ARG A 27 -22.99 -44.77 16.53
CA ARG A 27 -21.80 -44.30 17.26
C ARG A 27 -20.52 -45.02 16.81
N ALA A 28 -20.60 -46.32 16.51
CA ALA A 28 -19.48 -47.07 15.95
C ALA A 28 -19.10 -46.58 14.55
N LEU A 29 -20.08 -46.30 13.68
CA LEU A 29 -19.83 -45.74 12.35
C LEU A 29 -19.19 -44.34 12.39
N VAL A 30 -19.65 -43.48 13.31
CA VAL A 30 -19.04 -42.16 13.52
C VAL A 30 -17.60 -42.28 14.06
N ALA A 31 -17.34 -43.23 14.96
CA ALA A 31 -15.99 -43.47 15.48
C ALA A 31 -15.03 -43.98 14.40
N VAL A 32 -15.49 -44.87 13.50
CA VAL A 32 -14.68 -45.36 12.36
C VAL A 32 -14.40 -44.24 11.36
N ALA A 33 -15.38 -43.37 11.07
CA ALA A 33 -15.18 -42.23 10.18
C ALA A 33 -14.17 -41.21 10.75
N LEU A 34 -14.22 -40.95 12.06
CA LEU A 34 -13.24 -40.08 12.73
C LEU A 34 -11.84 -40.68 12.73
N LEU A 35 -11.71 -42.00 12.93
CA LEU A 35 -10.41 -42.68 12.86
C LEU A 35 -9.81 -42.61 11.45
N ALA A 36 -10.63 -42.82 10.40
CA ALA A 36 -10.19 -42.71 9.01
C ALA A 36 -9.75 -41.28 8.64
N ALA A 37 -10.40 -40.25 9.18
CA ALA A 37 -10.01 -38.86 8.98
C ALA A 37 -8.66 -38.53 9.65
N VAL A 38 -8.41 -39.06 10.86
CA VAL A 38 -7.13 -38.87 11.56
C VAL A 38 -5.99 -39.58 10.81
N VAL A 39 -6.20 -40.82 10.38
CA VAL A 39 -5.20 -41.57 9.60
C VAL A 39 -4.93 -40.89 8.25
N GLY A 40 -5.98 -40.41 7.56
CA GLY A 40 -5.86 -39.65 6.32
C GLY A 40 -5.08 -38.35 6.50
N GLY A 41 -5.33 -37.60 7.58
CA GLY A 41 -4.60 -36.37 7.91
C GLY A 41 -3.13 -36.62 8.24
N VAL A 42 -2.80 -37.71 8.93
CA VAL A 42 -1.41 -38.08 9.24
C VAL A 42 -0.65 -38.50 7.97
N VAL A 43 -1.27 -39.30 7.09
CA VAL A 43 -0.66 -39.70 5.81
C VAL A 43 -0.48 -38.49 4.88
N TRP A 44 -1.46 -37.57 4.83
CA TRP A 44 -1.35 -36.33 4.07
C TRP A 44 -0.25 -35.40 4.61
N GLY A 45 -0.15 -35.26 5.94
CA GLY A 45 0.92 -34.49 6.59
C GLY A 45 2.32 -35.08 6.39
N LEU A 46 2.47 -36.41 6.43
CA LEU A 46 3.75 -37.06 6.11
C LEU A 46 4.12 -36.91 4.63
N ARG A 47 3.14 -36.91 3.72
CA ARG A 47 3.35 -36.67 2.28
C ARG A 47 3.70 -35.21 1.98
N TRP A 48 3.15 -34.26 2.73
CA TRP A 48 3.53 -32.85 2.65
C TRP A 48 4.96 -32.62 3.16
N ARG A 49 5.37 -33.32 4.22
CA ARG A 49 6.71 -33.17 4.82
C ARG A 49 7.84 -33.82 4.01
N SER A 50 7.53 -34.78 3.13
CA SER A 50 8.54 -35.52 2.36
C SER A 50 8.81 -35.00 0.95
N GLY A 51 8.27 -33.82 0.57
CA GLY A 51 8.82 -32.96 -0.49
C GLY A 51 9.24 -33.65 -1.79
N THR A 52 8.45 -34.59 -2.30
CA THR A 52 8.74 -35.28 -3.57
C THR A 52 7.53 -35.22 -4.48
N GLU A 53 7.41 -34.11 -5.21
CA GLU A 53 6.68 -34.11 -6.48
C GLU A 53 7.64 -33.75 -7.62
N THR A 54 7.95 -34.80 -8.38
CA THR A 54 8.46 -34.75 -9.74
C THR A 54 7.43 -34.05 -10.65
N ARG A 55 7.80 -32.94 -11.27
CA ARG A 55 6.99 -32.26 -12.30
C ARG A 55 7.05 -33.06 -13.60
N PRO A 56 5.93 -33.34 -14.29
CA PRO A 56 5.99 -33.79 -15.67
C PRO A 56 6.27 -32.58 -16.57
N ALA A 57 7.17 -32.78 -17.54
CA ALA A 57 7.43 -31.84 -18.61
C ALA A 57 6.20 -31.75 -19.53
N LEU A 58 5.72 -30.53 -19.82
CA LEU A 58 4.81 -30.28 -20.93
C LEU A 58 5.48 -29.38 -21.97
N ALA A 59 5.57 -29.95 -23.16
CA ALA A 59 6.10 -29.40 -24.38
C ALA A 59 5.16 -28.36 -25.04
N ASP A 60 5.79 -27.54 -25.86
CA ASP A 60 5.31 -26.91 -27.10
C ASP A 60 3.79 -26.79 -27.33
N ARG A 61 3.29 -25.55 -27.31
CA ARG A 61 2.26 -25.10 -28.27
C ARG A 61 2.52 -23.66 -28.73
N LYS A 62 3.15 -23.56 -29.90
CA LYS A 62 3.09 -22.40 -30.81
C LYS A 62 1.85 -22.49 -31.71
N LYS A 63 1.35 -21.31 -32.14
CA LYS A 63 0.26 -21.00 -33.13
C LYS A 63 -1.17 -21.24 -32.61
N ALA A 64 -2.19 -20.43 -32.91
CA ALA A 64 -2.41 -19.40 -33.94
C ALA A 64 -3.49 -18.39 -33.48
N ILE A 65 -3.43 -17.18 -34.03
CA ILE A 65 -4.51 -16.17 -34.05
C ILE A 65 -5.33 -16.37 -35.35
N PRO A 66 -6.65 -16.14 -35.34
CA PRO A 66 -7.20 -15.16 -36.31
C PRO A 66 -8.31 -14.24 -35.74
N ARG A 67 -8.05 -12.93 -35.82
CA ARG A 67 -8.80 -11.87 -36.52
C ARG A 67 -10.30 -11.60 -36.21
N GLU A 68 -10.51 -10.43 -35.56
CA GLU A 68 -11.38 -9.28 -35.94
C GLU A 68 -12.93 -9.43 -36.02
N LEU A 69 -13.62 -8.64 -35.19
CA LEU A 69 -14.87 -7.96 -35.56
C LEU A 69 -15.01 -6.64 -34.78
N ALA A 70 -15.42 -5.60 -35.52
CA ALA A 70 -15.48 -4.19 -35.12
C ALA A 70 -16.87 -3.80 -34.51
N PRO A 71 -17.26 -2.52 -34.37
CA PRO A 71 -17.71 -1.94 -33.10
C PRO A 71 -19.23 -1.67 -33.02
N ALA A 72 -19.76 -1.50 -31.80
CA ALA A 72 -21.11 -0.98 -31.54
C ALA A 72 -21.04 0.01 -30.35
N ALA A 73 -21.18 1.32 -30.57
CA ALA A 73 -22.43 2.11 -30.63
C ALA A 73 -22.87 2.67 -29.24
N LYS A 74 -22.87 4.01 -29.14
CA LYS A 74 -23.57 4.86 -28.15
C LYS A 74 -24.99 5.23 -28.69
N PRO A 75 -25.89 6.02 -28.04
CA PRO A 75 -26.12 6.49 -26.65
C PRO A 75 -27.62 6.18 -26.21
N PRO A 76 -28.35 6.88 -25.28
CA PRO A 76 -28.62 8.33 -25.16
C PRO A 76 -28.35 8.91 -23.75
N VAL A 77 -27.76 10.11 -23.58
CA VAL A 77 -28.40 11.44 -23.43
C VAL A 77 -29.69 11.45 -22.60
N ALA A 78 -29.59 11.97 -21.37
CA ALA A 78 -30.70 12.53 -20.60
C ALA A 78 -30.28 13.88 -20.00
N GLU A 79 -31.27 14.75 -19.86
CA GLU A 79 -31.19 16.20 -19.87
C GLU A 79 -30.65 16.86 -18.60
N LYS A 80 -30.11 18.07 -18.82
CA LYS A 80 -29.90 19.11 -17.81
C LYS A 80 -31.23 19.51 -17.18
N LYS A 81 -31.26 19.63 -15.86
CA LYS A 81 -32.16 20.55 -15.16
C LYS A 81 -31.35 21.52 -14.32
N ALA A 82 -31.58 22.80 -14.57
CA ALA A 82 -31.01 23.93 -13.88
C ALA A 82 -31.85 24.28 -12.64
N GLU A 83 -31.18 24.58 -11.53
CA GLU A 83 -31.75 25.24 -10.34
C GLU A 83 -30.56 25.86 -9.57
N SER A 84 -30.16 27.07 -9.95
CA SER A 84 -30.42 28.35 -9.27
C SER A 84 -29.72 28.52 -7.92
N GLU A 85 -28.61 29.28 -7.94
CA GLU A 85 -28.07 30.05 -6.81
C GLU A 85 -29.15 30.90 -6.12
N PRO A 86 -28.95 31.20 -4.83
CA PRO A 86 -29.22 32.55 -4.37
C PRO A 86 -27.96 33.19 -3.78
N ALA A 87 -27.80 34.45 -4.21
CA ALA A 87 -26.73 35.37 -3.86
C ALA A 87 -26.67 35.70 -2.35
N ALA A 88 -25.46 36.10 -1.95
CA ALA A 88 -25.08 36.61 -0.64
C ALA A 88 -25.83 37.89 -0.22
N PRO A 89 -25.91 38.16 1.09
CA PRO A 89 -25.97 39.52 1.62
C PRO A 89 -24.61 39.96 2.20
N LYS A 90 -24.17 41.19 1.88
CA LYS A 90 -23.16 41.97 2.62
C LYS A 90 -23.88 43.14 3.36
N PRO A 91 -23.21 43.90 4.23
CA PRO A 91 -22.94 43.64 5.65
C PRO A 91 -23.62 44.72 6.55
N PRO A 92 -23.40 44.70 7.88
CA PRO A 92 -23.17 45.99 8.52
C PRO A 92 -21.99 45.98 9.51
N GLY A 93 -21.42 47.17 9.68
CA GLY A 93 -21.02 47.60 11.02
C GLY A 93 -19.55 47.43 11.40
N ARG A 94 -18.73 48.34 10.88
CA ARG A 94 -17.39 48.71 11.36
C ARG A 94 -17.39 49.00 12.86
N ALA A 95 -16.53 48.34 13.62
CA ALA A 95 -15.95 48.88 14.86
C ALA A 95 -14.44 48.68 14.79
N ALA A 96 -13.73 49.80 14.90
CA ALA A 96 -12.29 49.90 14.77
C ALA A 96 -11.61 49.42 16.05
N GLY A 97 -10.70 48.46 15.91
CA GLY A 97 -9.65 48.15 16.88
C GLY A 97 -8.34 48.18 16.12
N THR A 98 -7.54 49.21 16.35
CA THR A 98 -6.24 49.42 15.74
C THR A 98 -5.21 48.46 16.36
N GLU A 99 -4.74 47.48 15.59
CA GLU A 99 -3.45 46.83 15.85
C GLU A 99 -2.56 46.96 14.61
N LYS A 100 -1.37 47.52 14.84
CA LYS A 100 -0.33 47.79 13.83
C LYS A 100 0.22 46.48 13.25
N PRO A 101 0.81 46.52 12.03
CA PRO A 101 1.32 45.32 11.37
C PRO A 101 2.59 44.83 12.07
N VAL A 102 2.56 43.58 12.57
CA VAL A 102 3.79 42.88 12.96
C VAL A 102 4.36 42.25 11.69
N ALA A 103 5.51 42.76 11.27
CA ALA A 103 6.30 42.18 10.20
C ALA A 103 6.59 40.70 10.56
N ALA A 104 6.13 39.78 9.71
CA ALA A 104 6.42 38.37 9.89
C ALA A 104 7.88 38.10 9.48
N THR A 105 8.75 38.02 10.48
CA THR A 105 10.12 37.51 10.33
C THR A 105 10.05 36.07 9.81
N PRO A 106 10.84 35.68 8.80
CA PRO A 106 10.91 34.27 8.38
C PRO A 106 11.40 33.40 9.55
N PRO A 107 10.95 32.14 9.66
CA PRO A 107 11.42 31.26 10.72
C PRO A 107 12.93 31.06 10.57
N LEU A 108 13.64 31.27 11.67
CA LEU A 108 15.07 31.01 11.79
C LEU A 108 15.27 29.50 11.64
N TYR A 109 15.83 29.06 10.52
CA TYR A 109 16.43 27.73 10.45
C TYR A 109 17.60 27.70 11.43
N GLU A 110 17.72 26.62 12.22
CA GLU A 110 18.91 26.36 13.02
C GLU A 110 20.10 26.21 12.07
N VAL A 111 20.88 27.28 11.92
CA VAL A 111 22.30 27.17 11.61
C VAL A 111 22.86 26.30 12.73
N PHE A 112 23.46 25.15 12.38
CA PHE A 112 24.21 24.34 13.33
C PHE A 112 24.98 25.26 14.28
N PRO A 113 24.89 25.09 15.61
CA PRO A 113 25.57 25.99 16.52
C PRO A 113 27.02 26.08 16.08
N GLU A 114 27.50 27.30 15.78
CA GLU A 114 28.93 27.53 15.77
C GLU A 114 29.42 26.98 17.11
N LYS A 115 30.37 26.04 17.05
CA LYS A 115 30.95 25.43 18.25
C LYS A 115 31.19 26.56 19.25
N PRO A 116 30.66 26.46 20.48
CA PRO A 116 30.96 27.49 21.47
C PRO A 116 32.47 27.62 21.52
N SER A 117 32.97 28.85 21.31
CA SER A 117 34.40 29.13 21.45
C SER A 117 34.77 28.60 22.83
N SER A 118 35.57 27.53 22.84
CA SER A 118 36.01 26.93 24.08
C SER A 118 36.66 28.04 24.92
N PRO A 119 36.44 28.09 26.23
CA PRO A 119 37.25 28.98 27.06
C PRO A 119 38.70 28.69 26.72
N LYS A 120 39.45 29.75 26.40
CA LYS A 120 40.83 29.68 25.93
C LYS A 120 41.64 28.96 27.01
N ALA A 121 41.78 27.63 26.88
CA ALA A 121 42.76 26.87 27.63
C ALA A 121 44.12 27.52 27.34
N PRO A 122 45.04 27.57 28.33
CA PRO A 122 46.37 28.10 28.08
C PRO A 122 46.96 27.41 26.85
N ALA A 123 47.44 28.19 25.88
CA ALA A 123 47.85 27.75 24.54
C ALA A 123 48.86 26.58 24.53
N ALA A 124 49.50 26.31 25.67
CA ALA A 124 50.39 25.17 25.85
C ALA A 124 49.68 23.79 25.82
N GLU A 125 48.38 23.70 26.17
CA GLU A 125 47.66 22.42 26.18
C GLU A 125 46.96 22.09 24.84
N SER A 126 46.61 23.11 24.03
CA SER A 126 46.00 22.90 22.71
C SER A 126 46.98 22.37 21.67
N ASP A 127 48.23 22.84 21.71
CA ASP A 127 49.26 22.45 20.75
C ASP A 127 49.69 20.99 20.95
N ALA A 128 49.73 20.53 22.20
CA ALA A 128 50.01 19.14 22.54
C ALA A 128 48.90 18.17 22.09
N LEU A 129 47.63 18.59 22.13
CA LEU A 129 46.50 17.78 21.69
C LEU A 129 46.40 17.71 20.16
N GLN A 130 46.74 18.80 19.47
CA GLN A 130 46.75 18.87 18.01
C GLN A 130 47.87 18.01 17.40
N ALA A 131 49.03 17.93 18.08
CA ALA A 131 50.17 17.10 17.67
C ALA A 131 49.94 15.59 17.86
N ALA A 132 48.93 15.20 18.65
CA ALA A 132 48.58 13.81 18.92
C ALA A 132 47.52 13.22 17.97
N LEU A 133 46.95 14.02 17.05
CA LEU A 133 45.98 13.54 16.08
C LEU A 133 46.70 12.82 14.92
N PRO A 134 46.23 11.62 14.50
CA PRO A 134 46.76 10.97 13.32
C PRO A 134 46.56 11.85 12.09
N PRO A 135 47.48 11.81 11.10
CA PRO A 135 47.31 12.57 9.86
C PRO A 135 45.98 12.16 9.21
N SER A 136 45.22 13.16 8.75
CA SER A 136 43.97 12.91 8.02
C SER A 136 44.27 12.07 6.77
N PRO A 137 43.41 11.10 6.43
CA PRO A 137 43.59 10.33 5.21
C PRO A 137 43.65 11.28 3.99
N PRO A 138 44.44 10.92 2.96
CA PRO A 138 44.56 11.76 1.78
C PRO A 138 43.21 11.96 1.12
N GLU A 139 42.89 13.21 0.78
CA GLU A 139 41.66 13.51 0.04
C GLU A 139 41.66 12.77 -1.30
N PRO A 140 40.52 12.18 -1.70
CA PRO A 140 40.42 11.53 -2.99
C PRO A 140 40.64 12.54 -4.12
N PRO A 141 41.19 12.10 -5.27
CA PRO A 141 41.41 13.00 -6.40
C PRO A 141 40.09 13.63 -6.86
N PRO A 142 40.10 14.90 -7.28
CA PRO A 142 38.90 15.59 -7.73
C PRO A 142 38.29 14.87 -8.94
N LEU A 143 37.00 14.53 -8.86
CA LEU A 143 36.26 13.90 -9.94
C LEU A 143 36.13 14.85 -11.14
N LYS A 144 36.27 14.34 -12.37
CA LYS A 144 36.19 15.12 -13.63
C LYS A 144 34.84 15.83 -13.81
N LYS A 145 33.78 15.35 -13.15
CA LYS A 145 32.48 16.00 -13.00
C LYS A 145 31.98 15.71 -11.59
N PRO A 146 31.32 16.66 -10.92
CA PRO A 146 30.73 16.40 -9.62
C PRO A 146 29.68 15.27 -9.74
N PRO A 147 29.55 14.41 -8.73
CA PRO A 147 28.47 13.42 -8.69
C PRO A 147 27.11 14.13 -8.72
N ARG A 148 26.13 13.51 -9.38
CA ARG A 148 24.74 13.99 -9.38
C ARG A 148 23.98 13.31 -8.24
N VAL A 149 23.15 14.06 -7.55
CA VAL A 149 22.28 13.58 -6.47
C VAL A 149 20.84 13.88 -6.84
N ALA A 150 19.94 12.95 -6.57
CA ALA A 150 18.49 13.14 -6.60
C ALA A 150 17.95 12.88 -5.20
N ILE A 151 17.00 13.70 -4.76
CA ILE A 151 16.35 13.59 -3.44
C ILE A 151 14.87 13.36 -3.71
N ILE A 152 14.31 12.31 -3.10
CA ILE A 152 12.89 11.96 -3.18
C ILE A 152 12.32 12.10 -1.76
N ILE A 153 11.20 12.78 -1.63
CA ILE A 153 10.46 12.90 -0.38
C ILE A 153 9.20 12.02 -0.47
N ASP A 154 9.22 10.95 0.31
CA ASP A 154 8.18 9.92 0.36
C ASP A 154 7.02 10.29 1.30
N ASP A 155 5.98 9.45 1.29
CA ASP A 155 4.83 9.49 2.20
C ASP A 155 4.02 10.80 2.20
N LEU A 156 4.11 11.60 1.14
CA LEU A 156 3.24 12.75 0.98
C LEU A 156 1.81 12.29 0.64
N GLY A 157 0.82 13.03 1.13
CA GLY A 157 -0.57 12.75 0.80
C GLY A 157 -1.57 13.01 1.92
N TYR A 158 -1.15 12.86 3.18
CA TYR A 158 -2.03 12.98 4.35
C TYR A 158 -1.93 14.34 5.04
N ASP A 159 -0.75 14.93 5.13
CA ASP A 159 -0.56 16.27 5.68
C ASP A 159 -0.30 17.27 4.55
N ARG A 160 -1.35 18.01 4.19
CA ARG A 160 -1.25 19.04 3.16
C ARG A 160 -0.37 20.21 3.61
N GLN A 161 -0.42 20.62 4.87
CA GLN A 161 0.33 21.80 5.33
C GLN A 161 1.83 21.52 5.33
N LEU A 162 2.24 20.32 5.75
CA LEU A 162 3.62 19.87 5.67
C LEU A 162 4.10 19.81 4.21
N ALA A 163 3.31 19.17 3.34
CA ALA A 163 3.65 19.06 1.92
C ALA A 163 3.81 20.45 1.26
N GLU A 164 2.91 21.39 1.55
CA GLU A 164 3.00 22.76 1.02
C GLU A 164 4.26 23.49 1.51
N LYS A 165 4.61 23.36 2.79
CA LYS A 165 5.86 23.92 3.34
C LYS A 165 7.10 23.35 2.65
N LEU A 166 7.13 22.03 2.43
CA LEU A 166 8.23 21.37 1.72
C LEU A 166 8.36 21.88 0.28
N ILE A 167 7.25 21.92 -0.45
CA ILE A 167 7.18 22.39 -1.84
C ILE A 167 7.66 23.85 -1.96
N ASP A 168 7.43 24.68 -0.94
CA ASP A 168 7.82 26.09 -0.93
C ASP A 168 9.30 26.33 -0.52
N LEU A 169 10.08 25.29 -0.19
CA LEU A 169 11.51 25.43 0.17
C LEU A 169 12.40 25.93 -0.98
N ASN A 170 11.88 26.00 -2.21
CA ASN A 170 12.61 26.42 -3.41
C ASN A 170 13.92 25.62 -3.61
N ALA A 171 13.85 24.30 -3.40
CA ALA A 171 14.95 23.36 -3.57
C ALA A 171 14.57 22.28 -4.61
N PRO A 172 15.54 21.75 -5.38
CA PRO A 172 15.27 20.69 -6.35
C PRO A 172 15.13 19.34 -5.64
N PHE A 173 13.92 18.81 -5.59
CA PHE A 173 13.64 17.45 -5.15
C PHE A 173 12.40 16.89 -5.88
N THR A 174 12.19 15.59 -5.75
CA THR A 174 11.04 14.87 -6.30
C THR A 174 10.07 14.56 -5.17
N VAL A 175 8.77 14.68 -5.42
CA VAL A 175 7.72 14.30 -4.46
C VAL A 175 7.16 12.93 -4.81
N ALA A 176 7.07 12.02 -3.84
CA ALA A 176 6.36 10.76 -4.00
C ALA A 176 5.07 10.80 -3.17
N VAL A 177 3.93 10.67 -3.85
CA VAL A 177 2.60 10.87 -3.26
C VAL A 177 1.86 9.54 -3.16
N LEU A 178 1.36 9.21 -1.96
CA LEU A 178 0.54 8.03 -1.71
C LEU A 178 -0.81 8.15 -2.43
N PRO A 179 -1.25 7.12 -3.17
CA PRO A 179 -2.57 7.10 -3.77
C PRO A 179 -3.66 6.95 -2.69
N HIS A 180 -4.87 7.38 -3.04
CA HIS A 180 -6.06 7.42 -2.21
C HIS A 180 -5.94 8.18 -0.89
N SER A 181 -4.86 8.95 -0.71
CA SER A 181 -4.73 9.84 0.44
C SER A 181 -5.66 11.06 0.30
N PRO A 182 -6.10 11.69 1.41
CA PRO A 182 -7.07 12.80 1.36
C PRO A 182 -6.64 14.01 0.55
N HIS A 183 -5.33 14.22 0.35
CA HIS A 183 -4.78 15.41 -0.30
C HIS A 183 -3.90 15.09 -1.52
N GLN A 184 -3.92 13.85 -2.02
CA GLN A 184 -3.07 13.40 -3.13
C GLN A 184 -3.08 14.36 -4.33
N GLU A 185 -4.26 14.79 -4.76
CA GLU A 185 -4.43 15.54 -6.00
C GLU A 185 -3.95 16.98 -5.82
N ALA A 186 -4.30 17.60 -4.69
CA ALA A 186 -3.88 18.96 -4.36
C ALA A 186 -2.35 19.05 -4.23
N ILE A 187 -1.72 18.07 -3.57
CA ILE A 187 -0.27 18.02 -3.40
C ILE A 187 0.43 17.80 -4.74
N ALA A 188 0.00 16.81 -5.53
CA ALA A 188 0.60 16.50 -6.83
C ALA A 188 0.50 17.69 -7.80
N ARG A 189 -0.66 18.33 -7.90
CA ARG A 189 -0.84 19.52 -8.76
C ARG A 189 0.05 20.67 -8.31
N ARG A 190 0.10 20.98 -7.01
CA ARG A 190 0.94 22.06 -6.50
C ARG A 190 2.43 21.80 -6.75
N ALA A 191 2.90 20.58 -6.53
CA ALA A 191 4.28 20.21 -6.80
C ALA A 191 4.62 20.37 -8.29
N HIS A 192 3.76 19.87 -9.18
CA HIS A 192 3.90 20.04 -10.62
C HIS A 192 3.92 21.52 -11.04
N ASP A 193 3.01 22.34 -10.50
CA ASP A 193 2.93 23.78 -10.82
C ASP A 193 4.17 24.56 -10.33
N ARG A 194 4.86 24.05 -9.31
CA ARG A 194 6.16 24.54 -8.84
C ARG A 194 7.35 23.99 -9.62
N GLY A 195 7.11 23.14 -10.63
CA GLY A 195 8.14 22.53 -11.45
C GLY A 195 8.89 21.37 -10.78
N LEU A 196 8.36 20.83 -9.67
CA LEU A 196 8.91 19.63 -9.05
C LEU A 196 8.42 18.39 -9.80
N GLU A 197 9.26 17.37 -9.84
CA GLU A 197 8.87 16.07 -10.39
C GLU A 197 7.96 15.35 -9.40
N VAL A 198 6.90 14.70 -9.92
CA VAL A 198 5.93 13.95 -9.14
C VAL A 198 6.08 12.46 -9.44
N MET A 199 6.07 11.65 -8.39
CA MET A 199 6.04 10.19 -8.45
C MET A 199 4.83 9.66 -7.68
N LEU A 200 4.33 8.50 -8.13
CA LEU A 200 3.42 7.70 -7.32
C LEU A 200 4.23 6.96 -6.24
N HIS A 201 3.89 7.13 -4.97
CA HIS A 201 4.41 6.29 -3.89
C HIS A 201 3.48 5.08 -3.72
N LEU A 202 3.75 4.01 -4.45
CA LEU A 202 2.87 2.86 -4.65
C LEU A 202 2.89 1.92 -3.43
N PRO A 203 1.77 1.74 -2.71
CA PRO A 203 1.69 0.82 -1.58
C PRO A 203 1.83 -0.63 -2.03
N MET A 204 2.74 -1.37 -1.39
CA MET A 204 3.06 -2.75 -1.75
C MET A 204 3.20 -3.63 -0.49
N GLU A 205 2.82 -4.89 -0.60
CA GLU A 205 2.83 -5.85 0.51
C GLU A 205 4.22 -5.99 1.17
N PRO A 206 4.35 -5.72 2.48
CA PRO A 206 5.52 -6.03 3.28
C PRO A 206 5.47 -7.49 3.79
N MET A 207 6.60 -7.96 4.34
CA MET A 207 6.68 -9.30 4.94
C MET A 207 5.75 -9.45 6.15
N GLU A 208 5.49 -8.34 6.85
CA GLU A 208 4.67 -8.22 8.04
C GLU A 208 3.18 -8.03 7.75
N TYR A 209 2.73 -8.20 6.49
CA TYR A 209 1.31 -8.16 6.17
C TYR A 209 0.61 -9.45 6.63
N PRO A 210 -0.59 -9.38 7.27
CA PRO A 210 -1.46 -8.20 7.39
C PRO A 210 -1.29 -7.36 8.66
N GLU A 211 -0.38 -7.68 9.57
CA GLU A 211 -0.16 -6.94 10.81
C GLU A 211 0.26 -5.48 10.55
N ILE A 212 1.11 -5.26 9.54
CA ILE A 212 1.46 -3.95 9.01
C ILE A 212 0.77 -3.76 7.66
N ASN A 213 -0.19 -2.84 7.63
CA ASN A 213 -0.96 -2.53 6.43
C ASN A 213 -0.37 -1.30 5.71
N PRO A 214 0.04 -1.41 4.44
CA PRO A 214 0.56 -0.29 3.63
C PRO A 214 -0.47 0.80 3.32
N GLY A 215 -1.75 0.54 3.60
CA GLY A 215 -2.85 1.45 3.34
C GLY A 215 -3.62 1.13 2.05
N PRO A 216 -4.54 2.02 1.66
CA PRO A 216 -5.40 1.81 0.50
C PRO A 216 -4.59 1.69 -0.80
N GLY A 217 -5.07 0.84 -1.71
CA GLY A 217 -4.39 0.61 -3.00
C GLY A 217 -3.17 -0.31 -2.92
N ALA A 218 -2.93 -0.98 -1.79
CA ALA A 218 -1.82 -1.92 -1.64
C ALA A 218 -1.87 -3.06 -2.67
N LEU A 219 -0.77 -3.23 -3.41
CA LEU A 219 -0.57 -4.39 -4.27
C LEU A 219 -0.10 -5.59 -3.43
N LEU A 220 -0.83 -6.69 -3.52
CA LEU A 220 -0.57 -7.91 -2.74
C LEU A 220 -0.14 -9.06 -3.65
N VAL A 221 0.78 -9.90 -3.17
CA VAL A 221 1.25 -11.12 -3.83
C VAL A 221 0.10 -12.11 -4.07
N SER A 222 -0.93 -12.08 -3.22
CA SER A 222 -2.11 -12.95 -3.33
C SER A 222 -3.09 -12.53 -4.43
N MET A 223 -2.95 -11.32 -4.99
CA MET A 223 -3.83 -10.85 -6.05
C MET A 223 -3.63 -11.64 -7.33
N GLY A 224 -4.74 -11.96 -8.00
CA GLY A 224 -4.68 -12.45 -9.37
C GLY A 224 -4.19 -11.35 -10.34
N PRO A 225 -3.67 -11.70 -11.53
CA PRO A 225 -3.09 -10.72 -12.46
C PRO A 225 -4.03 -9.57 -12.84
N ASP A 226 -5.30 -9.86 -13.10
CA ASP A 226 -6.29 -8.85 -13.48
C ASP A 226 -6.61 -7.89 -12.33
N GLU A 227 -6.64 -8.40 -11.10
CA GLU A 227 -6.86 -7.59 -9.91
C GLU A 227 -5.66 -6.70 -9.62
N LEU A 228 -4.45 -7.26 -9.66
CA LEU A 228 -3.19 -6.52 -9.47
C LEU A 228 -3.11 -5.35 -10.47
N LEU A 229 -3.37 -5.62 -11.76
CA LEU A 229 -3.35 -4.59 -12.81
C LEU A 229 -4.47 -3.57 -12.66
N ARG A 230 -5.66 -3.97 -12.22
CA ARG A 230 -6.76 -3.04 -11.94
C ARG A 230 -6.39 -2.07 -10.81
N VAL A 231 -5.93 -2.58 -9.68
CA VAL A 231 -5.53 -1.75 -8.51
C VAL A 231 -4.36 -0.85 -8.89
N LEU A 232 -3.36 -1.36 -9.61
CA LEU A 232 -2.26 -0.54 -10.12
C LEU A 232 -2.77 0.61 -11.00
N GLU A 233 -3.67 0.34 -11.93
CA GLU A 233 -4.21 1.36 -12.83
C GLU A 233 -5.05 2.41 -12.08
N GLU A 234 -5.78 2.01 -11.04
CA GLU A 234 -6.48 2.92 -10.13
C GLU A 234 -5.50 3.84 -9.39
N ASN A 235 -4.41 3.28 -8.84
CA ASN A 235 -3.37 4.04 -8.17
C ASN A 235 -2.68 5.04 -9.11
N LEU A 236 -2.35 4.63 -10.34
CA LEU A 236 -1.71 5.48 -11.35
C LEU A 236 -2.59 6.67 -11.74
N LYS A 237 -3.91 6.49 -11.79
CA LYS A 237 -4.88 7.56 -12.08
C LYS A 237 -5.10 8.49 -10.88
N ALA A 238 -4.95 7.98 -9.67
CA ALA A 238 -5.23 8.70 -8.44
C ALA A 238 -4.26 9.88 -8.22
N VAL A 239 -3.02 9.76 -8.70
CA VAL A 239 -1.98 10.80 -8.57
C VAL A 239 -1.69 11.40 -9.96
N PRO A 240 -2.11 12.64 -10.25
CA PRO A 240 -1.86 13.25 -11.55
C PRO A 240 -0.39 13.66 -11.71
N HIS A 241 0.02 13.89 -12.97
CA HIS A 241 1.35 14.42 -13.35
C HIS A 241 2.57 13.53 -13.04
N ILE A 242 2.36 12.27 -12.64
CA ILE A 242 3.46 11.35 -12.32
C ILE A 242 4.40 11.13 -13.51
N LYS A 243 5.70 11.06 -13.21
CA LYS A 243 6.79 10.71 -14.14
C LYS A 243 7.44 9.37 -13.82
N GLY A 244 7.28 8.91 -12.59
CA GLY A 244 7.75 7.61 -12.14
C GLY A 244 6.97 7.10 -10.94
N VAL A 245 7.39 5.94 -10.46
CA VAL A 245 6.80 5.23 -9.33
C VAL A 245 7.90 4.83 -8.37
N ASN A 246 7.62 4.91 -7.08
CA ASN A 246 8.48 4.42 -6.00
C ASN A 246 7.64 3.59 -5.04
N ASN A 247 8.18 2.51 -4.47
CA ASN A 247 7.39 1.65 -3.56
C ASN A 247 7.33 2.21 -2.14
N HIS A 248 6.11 2.28 -1.60
CA HIS A 248 5.86 2.37 -0.17
C HIS A 248 5.86 0.95 0.42
N MET A 249 6.76 0.68 1.37
CA MET A 249 7.00 -0.67 1.92
C MET A 249 7.39 -1.69 0.82
N GLY A 250 6.65 -2.79 0.65
CA GLY A 250 6.84 -3.72 -0.45
C GLY A 250 7.91 -4.79 -0.28
N SER A 251 8.43 -5.03 0.93
CA SER A 251 9.50 -6.03 1.16
C SER A 251 9.11 -7.44 0.69
N ARG A 252 7.82 -7.79 0.64
CA ARG A 252 7.35 -9.08 0.14
C ARG A 252 7.02 -9.06 -1.34
N LEU A 253 6.31 -8.03 -1.83
CA LEU A 253 5.95 -7.93 -3.24
C LEU A 253 7.20 -7.76 -4.14
N THR A 254 8.13 -6.90 -3.75
CA THR A 254 9.34 -6.59 -4.54
C THR A 254 10.31 -7.76 -4.64
N ALA A 255 10.23 -8.74 -3.73
CA ALA A 255 10.97 -10.00 -3.79
C ALA A 255 10.31 -11.06 -4.71
N ASN A 256 9.09 -10.82 -5.21
CA ASN A 256 8.37 -11.75 -6.06
C ASN A 256 8.41 -11.33 -7.54
N SER A 257 9.03 -12.15 -8.40
CA SER A 257 9.27 -11.81 -9.80
C SER A 257 8.01 -11.78 -10.66
N GLU A 258 7.02 -12.64 -10.39
CA GLU A 258 5.81 -12.73 -11.21
C GLU A 258 4.91 -11.48 -11.14
N PRO A 259 4.47 -10.99 -9.97
CA PRO A 259 3.70 -9.76 -9.88
C PRO A 259 4.56 -8.54 -10.25
N MET A 260 5.87 -8.52 -9.93
CA MET A 260 6.73 -7.41 -10.33
C MET A 260 6.88 -7.30 -11.84
N TYR A 261 6.92 -8.42 -12.58
CA TYR A 261 6.90 -8.39 -14.04
C TYR A 261 5.62 -7.74 -14.59
N GLN A 262 4.46 -8.05 -14.00
CA GLN A 262 3.18 -7.46 -14.39
C GLN A 262 3.16 -5.95 -14.11
N VAL A 263 3.67 -5.53 -12.94
CA VAL A 263 3.82 -4.12 -12.57
C VAL A 263 4.72 -3.41 -13.59
N PHE A 264 5.95 -3.88 -13.83
CA PHE A 264 6.86 -3.22 -14.79
C PHE A 264 6.32 -3.19 -16.21
N SER A 265 5.63 -4.26 -16.64
CA SER A 265 4.98 -4.29 -17.95
C SER A 265 3.92 -3.19 -18.08
N ALA A 266 3.16 -2.93 -17.02
CA ALA A 266 2.20 -1.83 -16.98
C ALA A 266 2.88 -0.46 -16.94
N LEU A 267 3.87 -0.27 -16.08
CA LEU A 267 4.62 0.99 -15.97
C LEU A 267 5.30 1.37 -17.30
N LYS A 268 5.87 0.39 -18.00
CA LYS A 268 6.47 0.59 -19.33
C LYS A 268 5.47 1.07 -20.37
N ARG A 269 4.22 0.58 -20.36
CA ARG A 269 3.16 1.06 -21.26
C ARG A 269 2.76 2.51 -20.98
N HIS A 270 2.83 2.93 -19.72
CA HIS A 270 2.60 4.31 -19.28
C HIS A 270 3.82 5.22 -19.46
N GLY A 271 4.98 4.69 -19.88
CA GLY A 271 6.21 5.45 -20.01
C GLY A 271 6.80 5.93 -18.68
N LEU A 272 6.51 5.22 -17.58
CA LEU A 272 6.95 5.56 -16.23
C LEU A 272 8.21 4.79 -15.86
N TYR A 273 9.15 5.49 -15.20
CA TYR A 273 10.28 4.84 -14.55
C TYR A 273 9.89 4.33 -13.16
N PHE A 274 10.72 3.47 -12.56
CA PHE A 274 10.54 2.98 -11.20
C PHE A 274 11.81 3.15 -10.38
N VAL A 275 11.67 3.63 -9.15
CA VAL A 275 12.74 3.67 -8.16
C VAL A 275 12.43 2.64 -7.09
N ASP A 276 13.32 1.66 -6.93
CA ASP A 276 13.24 0.67 -5.87
C ASP A 276 13.82 1.24 -4.57
N SER A 277 12.99 1.41 -3.54
CA SER A 277 13.43 1.85 -2.21
C SER A 277 14.33 0.83 -1.49
N ARG A 278 14.44 -0.39 -2.02
CA ARG A 278 15.20 -1.51 -1.47
C ARG A 278 14.85 -1.79 -0.01
N THR A 279 13.54 -1.88 0.26
CA THR A 279 12.98 -2.27 1.57
C THR A 279 13.28 -3.72 1.96
N THR A 280 13.86 -4.49 1.03
CA THR A 280 14.45 -5.81 1.22
C THR A 280 15.70 -5.94 0.35
N ASP A 281 16.70 -6.71 0.79
CA ASP A 281 17.87 -7.06 -0.01
C ASP A 281 17.54 -8.09 -1.10
N GLU A 282 16.45 -8.85 -0.93
CA GLU A 282 15.92 -9.83 -1.88
C GLU A 282 15.17 -9.22 -3.08
N SER A 283 15.11 -7.88 -3.18
CA SER A 283 14.33 -7.21 -4.22
C SER A 283 14.77 -7.62 -5.63
N VAL A 284 13.78 -8.02 -6.44
CA VAL A 284 13.96 -8.41 -7.84
C VAL A 284 13.52 -7.31 -8.81
N CYS A 285 13.41 -6.06 -8.35
CA CYS A 285 12.99 -4.94 -9.19
C CYS A 285 13.91 -4.75 -10.42
N ARG A 286 15.23 -4.72 -10.19
CA ARG A 286 16.22 -4.53 -11.27
C ARG A 286 16.18 -5.62 -12.35
N PRO A 287 16.22 -6.93 -12.03
CA PRO A 287 16.10 -7.96 -13.06
C PRO A 287 14.70 -7.97 -13.72
N SER A 288 13.63 -7.71 -12.98
CA SER A 288 12.27 -7.70 -13.52
C SER A 288 12.01 -6.54 -14.50
N ALA A 289 12.71 -5.41 -14.33
CA ALA A 289 12.60 -4.25 -15.22
C ALA A 289 13.34 -4.40 -16.57
N ARG A 290 14.14 -5.47 -16.76
CA ARG A 290 15.02 -5.66 -17.93
C ARG A 290 14.45 -6.58 -19.01
N LEU A 291 13.30 -7.20 -18.76
CA LEU A 291 12.63 -8.13 -19.68
C LEU A 291 11.57 -7.40 -20.53
#